data_AF-A0A518LNZ5-F1
#
_entry.id   AF-A0A518LNZ5-F1
#
_cell.length_a   1.000
_cell.length_b   1.000
_cell.length_c   1.000
_cell.angle_alpha   90.00
_cell.angle_beta   90.00
_cell.angle_gamma   90.00
#
_symmetry.space_group_name_H-M   'P 1'
#
loop_
_entity.id
_entity.type
_entity.pdbx_description
1 polymer ?
#
loop_
_entity_poly.entity_id
_entity_poly.type
_entity_poly.pdbx_seq_one_letter_code
_entity_poly.pdbx_strand_id
1 'polypeptide(L)'
;MTGPVLLILLGSLGLSPVAARAEGSACYGSKDSKVYHADAACPSGKKIIAENRIAFKSVADAEEQGRRLCRTCERRMASGKAREDKESAAPPPPPPTDDPAKEKRSGRGKNAASQPANSKPPVPRIDPARAMTVKRVLPGGAMLLDNGDKVRLLGVCCPEDRQPLAAEAVAHIEKLVKSRKCEQSWDGPASRPELRNENGQLLLFVAAGMNRVDLGGELIEQGLAWVDRDRACTKTDDYLTREHLAWSEGRGIWRRLDGVAGQARVLTGQYARHYHPTDCPHEVHLNEPSEITVNEAKARRLAPCCFYRAGPSVAAASREAEAAAKDPKPREPANRHAKTKD
;
A
#
# COMPACT_ATOMS: atom_id res chain seq x y z
N MET A 1 2.65 -87.21 -30.40
CA MET A 1 2.17 -88.00 -29.26
C MET A 1 2.09 -87.08 -28.06
N THR A 2 0.89 -87.08 -27.48
CA THR A 2 0.39 -86.33 -26.33
C THR A 2 1.15 -86.62 -25.03
N GLY A 3 1.37 -85.58 -24.22
CA GLY A 3 1.71 -85.69 -22.80
C GLY A 3 1.31 -84.41 -22.06
N PRO A 4 0.50 -84.47 -20.99
CA PRO A 4 -0.04 -83.31 -20.32
C PRO A 4 0.93 -82.79 -19.25
N VAL A 5 1.18 -81.49 -19.22
CA VAL A 5 1.87 -80.84 -18.10
C VAL A 5 0.82 -80.24 -17.17
N LEU A 6 0.72 -80.85 -15.99
CA LEU A 6 -0.15 -80.51 -14.87
C LEU A 6 0.29 -79.15 -14.28
N LEU A 7 -0.56 -78.14 -14.44
CA LEU A 7 -0.36 -76.80 -13.89
C LEU A 7 -0.94 -76.75 -12.46
N ILE A 8 -0.08 -76.72 -11.43
CA ILE A 8 -0.49 -76.51 -10.03
C ILE A 8 -0.38 -75.02 -9.72
N LEU A 9 -1.52 -74.33 -9.68
CA LEU A 9 -1.67 -72.95 -9.19
C LEU A 9 -1.84 -72.99 -7.66
N LEU A 10 -0.75 -72.76 -6.93
CA LEU A 10 -0.81 -72.47 -5.50
C LEU A 10 -1.10 -70.99 -5.29
N GLY A 11 -2.36 -70.70 -4.98
CA GLY A 11 -2.83 -69.38 -4.57
C GLY A 11 -2.19 -68.95 -3.26
N SER A 12 -1.43 -67.85 -3.32
CA SER A 12 -0.97 -67.13 -2.13
C SER A 12 -1.93 -65.96 -1.88
N LEU A 13 -2.79 -66.11 -0.87
CA LEU A 13 -3.58 -65.01 -0.31
C LEU A 13 -2.65 -64.05 0.43
N GLY A 14 -2.06 -63.12 -0.32
CA GLY A 14 -1.27 -62.01 0.22
C GLY A 14 -2.17 -60.97 0.86
N LEU A 15 -2.30 -61.02 2.18
CA LEU A 15 -2.74 -59.89 3.00
C LEU A 15 -1.79 -58.71 2.74
N SER A 16 -2.24 -57.75 1.92
CA SER A 16 -1.51 -56.51 1.71
C SER A 16 -1.59 -55.66 2.99
N PRO A 17 -0.47 -55.27 3.61
CA PRO A 17 -0.51 -54.30 4.69
C PRO A 17 -1.06 -52.99 4.14
N VAL A 18 -2.12 -52.48 4.76
CA VAL A 18 -2.60 -51.11 4.55
C VAL A 18 -1.48 -50.19 5.05
N ALA A 19 -0.60 -49.78 4.15
CA ALA A 19 0.41 -48.77 4.41
C ALA A 19 -0.33 -47.48 4.76
N ALA A 20 -0.37 -47.15 6.05
CA ALA A 20 -0.75 -45.84 6.52
C ALA A 20 0.13 -44.82 5.79
N ARG A 21 -0.47 -44.10 4.82
CA ARG A 21 0.17 -42.95 4.19
C ARG A 21 0.33 -41.90 5.28
N ALA A 22 1.50 -41.87 5.90
CA ALA A 22 1.94 -40.69 6.61
C ALA A 22 1.98 -39.56 5.58
N GLU A 23 0.92 -38.74 5.56
CA GLU A 23 0.89 -37.44 4.88
C GLU A 23 1.84 -36.50 5.63
N GLY A 24 3.14 -36.83 5.59
CA GLY A 24 4.19 -35.91 6.00
C GLY A 24 4.09 -34.71 5.07
N SER A 25 4.00 -33.51 5.64
CA SER A 25 4.07 -32.25 4.89
C SER A 25 5.35 -32.24 4.07
N ALA A 26 5.22 -32.58 2.78
CA ALA A 26 6.35 -32.66 1.88
C ALA A 26 6.87 -31.24 1.64
N CYS A 27 8.06 -30.97 2.18
CA CYS A 27 8.78 -29.75 1.83
C CYS A 27 9.56 -29.97 0.52
N TYR A 28 9.69 -28.92 -0.28
CA TYR A 28 10.26 -29.01 -1.62
C TYR A 28 11.12 -27.80 -1.95
N GLY A 29 12.10 -27.97 -2.83
CA GLY A 29 13.02 -26.93 -3.27
C GLY A 29 13.28 -27.02 -4.76
N SER A 30 14.16 -26.15 -5.27
CA SER A 30 14.60 -26.18 -6.67
C SER A 30 16.01 -26.74 -6.79
N LYS A 31 16.31 -27.54 -7.82
CA LYS A 31 17.67 -28.04 -8.13
C LYS A 31 18.72 -26.91 -8.12
N ASP A 32 18.35 -25.74 -8.62
CA ASP A 32 19.26 -24.60 -8.83
C ASP A 32 19.28 -23.60 -7.67
N SER A 33 18.56 -23.87 -6.58
CA SER A 33 18.43 -22.94 -5.46
C SER A 33 18.75 -23.58 -4.12
N LYS A 34 19.46 -22.85 -3.26
CA LYS A 34 19.69 -23.23 -1.86
C LYS A 34 18.47 -22.97 -0.97
N VAL A 35 17.27 -22.76 -1.52
CA VAL A 35 16.06 -22.44 -0.77
C VAL A 35 15.04 -23.59 -0.86
N TYR A 36 14.43 -23.95 0.27
CA TYR A 36 13.32 -24.90 0.33
C TYR A 36 12.03 -24.25 0.88
N HIS A 37 10.89 -24.87 0.61
CA HIS A 37 9.56 -24.42 0.98
C HIS A 37 8.88 -25.48 1.86
N ALA A 38 8.50 -25.10 3.07
CA ALA A 38 7.82 -25.99 4.02
C ALA A 38 6.31 -26.17 3.73
N ASP A 39 5.75 -25.40 2.79
CA ASP A 39 4.31 -25.34 2.51
C ASP A 39 4.05 -25.45 1.00
N ALA A 40 3.21 -26.40 0.58
CA ALA A 40 2.75 -26.56 -0.80
C ALA A 40 1.98 -25.33 -1.32
N ALA A 41 1.37 -24.55 -0.42
CA ALA A 41 0.69 -23.31 -0.73
C ALA A 41 1.62 -22.08 -0.78
N CYS A 42 2.94 -22.25 -0.67
CA CYS A 42 3.89 -21.13 -0.79
C CYS A 42 3.87 -20.54 -2.22
N PRO A 43 3.58 -19.23 -2.40
CA PRO A 43 3.52 -18.61 -3.73
C PRO A 43 4.82 -18.72 -4.51
N SER A 44 5.97 -18.60 -3.83
CA SER A 44 7.28 -18.75 -4.45
C SER A 44 7.57 -20.20 -4.85
N GLY A 45 7.16 -21.16 -4.02
CA GLY A 45 7.34 -22.58 -4.32
C GLY A 45 6.51 -23.06 -5.50
N LYS A 46 5.29 -22.53 -5.68
CA LYS A 46 4.44 -22.83 -6.84
C LYS A 46 5.07 -22.45 -8.19
N LYS A 47 6.02 -21.52 -8.20
CA LYS A 47 6.75 -21.10 -9.42
C LYS A 47 7.86 -22.05 -9.83
N ILE A 48 8.22 -23.02 -8.98
CA ILE A 48 9.21 -24.04 -9.32
C ILE A 48 8.57 -25.04 -10.29
N ILE A 49 9.08 -25.06 -11.52
CA ILE A 49 8.69 -26.03 -12.56
C ILE A 49 8.94 -27.46 -12.07
N ALA A 50 8.12 -28.41 -12.53
CA ALA A 50 8.11 -29.77 -12.00
C ALA A 50 9.47 -30.46 -12.15
N GLU A 51 10.16 -30.22 -13.26
CA GLU A 51 11.46 -30.80 -13.62
C GLU A 51 12.58 -30.35 -12.70
N ASN A 52 12.49 -29.12 -12.17
CA ASN A 52 13.46 -28.55 -11.24
C ASN A 52 13.08 -28.75 -9.77
N ARG A 53 11.93 -29.37 -9.48
CA ARG A 53 11.48 -29.59 -8.10
C ARG A 53 12.20 -30.77 -7.47
N ILE A 54 12.73 -30.57 -6.26
CA ILE A 54 13.26 -31.64 -5.39
C ILE A 54 12.32 -31.74 -4.19
N ALA A 55 11.82 -32.94 -3.91
CA ALA A 55 11.08 -33.23 -2.68
C ALA A 55 12.06 -33.70 -1.60
N PHE A 56 11.95 -33.14 -0.39
CA PHE A 56 12.72 -33.58 0.78
C PHE A 56 11.84 -34.44 1.67
N LYS A 57 12.46 -35.38 2.39
CA LYS A 57 11.75 -36.26 3.34
C LYS A 57 11.21 -35.47 4.53
N SER A 58 11.94 -34.45 4.96
CA SER A 58 11.59 -33.58 6.08
C SER A 58 12.30 -32.24 5.95
N VAL A 59 11.89 -31.28 6.80
CA VAL A 59 12.59 -29.99 6.94
C VAL A 59 14.06 -30.19 7.32
N ALA A 60 14.34 -31.12 8.23
CA ALA A 60 15.71 -31.43 8.65
C ALA A 60 16.56 -31.99 7.50
N ASP A 61 15.99 -32.85 6.64
CA ASP A 61 16.67 -33.37 5.44
C ASP A 61 17.03 -32.24 4.45
N ALA A 62 16.14 -31.25 4.28
CA ALA A 62 16.45 -30.08 3.45
C ALA A 62 17.61 -29.23 4.03
N GLU A 63 17.65 -29.07 5.36
CA GLU A 63 18.68 -28.29 6.05
C GLU A 63 20.03 -29.01 6.10
N GLU A 64 20.04 -30.33 6.29
CA GLU A 64 21.23 -31.18 6.20
C GLU A 64 21.86 -31.12 4.80
N GLN A 65 21.03 -31.03 3.76
CA GLN A 65 21.46 -30.79 2.38
C GLN A 65 21.92 -29.33 2.12
N GLY A 66 22.08 -28.51 3.16
CA GLY A 66 22.61 -27.14 3.08
C GLY A 66 21.63 -26.13 2.51
N ARG A 67 20.32 -26.39 2.59
CA ARG A 67 19.28 -25.48 2.10
C ARG A 67 18.65 -24.68 3.24
N ARG A 68 18.31 -23.43 2.95
CA ARG A 68 17.65 -22.52 3.89
C ARG A 68 16.15 -22.42 3.62
N LEU A 69 15.37 -22.17 4.67
CA LEU A 69 13.94 -21.97 4.55
C LEU A 69 13.62 -20.69 3.75
N CYS A 70 12.59 -20.74 2.90
CA CYS A 70 12.07 -19.56 2.24
C CYS A 70 11.54 -18.55 3.26
N ARG A 71 11.93 -17.26 3.14
CA ARG A 71 11.49 -16.17 4.04
C ARG A 71 9.97 -16.02 4.17
N THR A 72 9.22 -16.39 3.13
CA THR A 72 7.74 -16.40 3.18
C THR A 72 7.21 -17.56 4.03
N CYS A 73 7.79 -18.76 3.89
CA CYS A 73 7.46 -19.91 4.72
C CYS A 73 7.85 -19.67 6.18
N GLU A 74 9.04 -19.10 6.42
CA GLU A 74 9.52 -18.72 7.75
C GLU A 74 8.54 -17.81 8.49
N ARG A 75 8.09 -16.72 7.85
CA ARG A 75 7.08 -15.83 8.44
C ARG A 75 5.75 -16.53 8.74
N ARG A 76 5.31 -17.44 7.86
CA ARG A 76 4.08 -18.22 8.08
C ARG A 76 4.20 -19.18 9.26
N MET A 77 5.31 -19.92 9.35
CA MET A 77 5.58 -20.84 10.46
C MET A 77 5.65 -20.10 11.79
N ALA A 78 6.35 -18.96 11.83
CA ALA A 78 6.42 -18.12 13.02
C ALA A 78 5.03 -17.60 13.46
N SER A 79 4.17 -17.25 12.50
CA SER A 79 2.80 -16.78 12.77
C SER A 79 1.87 -17.90 13.23
N GLY A 80 2.05 -19.12 12.70
CA GLY A 80 1.30 -20.31 13.11
C GLY A 80 1.62 -20.72 14.54
N LYS A 81 2.92 -20.80 14.88
CA LYS A 81 3.38 -21.10 16.23
C LYS A 81 2.83 -20.11 17.26
N ALA A 82 2.85 -18.81 16.95
CA ALA A 82 2.29 -17.79 17.84
C ALA A 82 0.77 -17.93 18.07
N ARG A 83 0.02 -18.56 17.15
CA ARG A 83 -1.40 -18.86 17.36
C ARG A 83 -1.59 -20.10 18.22
N GLU A 84 -0.84 -21.15 17.97
CA GLU A 84 -0.89 -22.39 18.74
C GLU A 84 -0.43 -22.17 20.19
N ASP A 85 0.60 -21.37 20.43
CA ASP A 85 1.06 -20.95 21.76
C ASP A 85 -0.03 -20.14 22.50
N LYS A 86 -0.81 -19.35 21.76
CA LYS A 86 -1.92 -18.55 22.31
C LYS A 86 -3.18 -19.39 22.58
N GLU A 87 -3.40 -20.44 21.81
CA GLU A 87 -4.55 -21.34 21.95
C GLU A 87 -4.29 -22.43 23.01
N SER A 88 -3.03 -22.84 23.18
CA SER A 88 -2.59 -23.78 24.22
C SER A 88 -2.38 -23.10 25.58
N ALA A 89 -2.19 -21.78 25.62
CA ALA A 89 -2.24 -21.01 26.86
C ALA A 89 -3.66 -21.06 27.44
N ALA A 90 -3.83 -21.85 28.50
CA ALA A 90 -5.09 -21.94 29.23
C ALA A 90 -5.62 -20.52 29.52
N PRO A 91 -6.91 -20.24 29.28
CA PRO A 91 -7.48 -18.95 29.58
C PRO A 91 -7.18 -18.61 31.04
N PRO A 92 -6.84 -17.34 31.36
CA PRO A 92 -6.56 -16.95 32.73
C PRO A 92 -7.74 -17.38 33.60
N PRO A 93 -7.49 -17.92 34.80
CA PRO A 93 -8.57 -18.34 35.68
C PRO A 93 -9.53 -17.15 35.85
N PRO A 94 -10.86 -17.40 35.79
CA PRO A 94 -11.82 -16.33 35.99
C PRO A 94 -11.50 -15.62 37.32
N PRO A 95 -11.61 -14.29 37.38
CA PRO A 95 -11.33 -13.55 38.60
C PRO A 95 -12.20 -14.11 39.73
N PRO A 96 -11.65 -14.23 40.97
CA PRO A 96 -12.39 -14.76 42.10
C PRO A 96 -13.66 -13.93 42.30
N THR A 97 -14.81 -14.61 42.20
CA THR A 97 -16.11 -14.02 42.55
C THR A 97 -16.24 -14.05 44.06
N ASP A 98 -16.11 -12.88 44.69
CA ASP A 98 -16.49 -12.69 46.09
C ASP A 98 -18.01 -12.82 46.19
N ASP A 99 -18.48 -13.93 46.77
CA ASP A 99 -19.87 -14.15 47.17
C ASP A 99 -20.17 -13.37 48.46
N PRO A 100 -21.08 -12.37 48.47
CA PRO A 100 -21.71 -11.93 49.71
C PRO A 100 -22.78 -12.93 50.14
N ALA A 101 -22.71 -13.27 51.42
CA ALA A 101 -23.59 -14.20 52.09
C ALA A 101 -25.09 -13.84 51.97
N LYS A 102 -25.87 -14.90 51.81
CA LYS A 102 -27.33 -15.00 51.74
C LYS A 102 -28.07 -14.20 52.82
N GLU A 103 -28.98 -13.33 52.40
CA GLU A 103 -30.18 -13.01 53.18
C GLU A 103 -31.43 -13.46 52.41
N LYS A 104 -32.23 -14.29 53.07
CA LYS A 104 -33.42 -14.95 52.54
C LYS A 104 -34.57 -13.94 52.43
N ARG A 105 -35.24 -13.86 51.29
CA ARG A 105 -36.69 -13.63 51.28
C ARG A 105 -37.37 -14.07 49.98
N SER A 106 -38.47 -14.78 50.20
CA SER A 106 -39.41 -15.39 49.26
C SER A 106 -40.14 -14.36 48.40
N GLY A 107 -40.24 -14.63 47.10
CA GLY A 107 -41.08 -13.86 46.18
C GLY A 107 -41.27 -14.60 44.87
N ARG A 108 -42.27 -15.47 44.81
CA ARG A 108 -42.76 -16.13 43.59
C ARG A 108 -43.36 -15.07 42.67
N GLY A 109 -42.63 -14.68 41.62
CA GLY A 109 -43.10 -13.76 40.60
C GLY A 109 -42.59 -14.18 39.22
N LYS A 110 -43.53 -14.54 38.34
CA LYS A 110 -43.31 -14.64 36.89
C LYS A 110 -42.70 -13.34 36.39
N ASN A 111 -41.66 -13.38 35.56
CA ASN A 111 -41.41 -12.41 34.49
C ASN A 111 -40.34 -12.92 33.53
N ALA A 112 -40.66 -12.82 32.24
CA ALA A 112 -39.74 -12.92 31.13
C ALA A 112 -38.63 -11.86 31.25
N ALA A 113 -37.38 -12.23 31.01
CA ALA A 113 -36.30 -11.28 30.74
C ALA A 113 -35.13 -12.00 30.04
N SER A 114 -35.07 -11.80 28.73
CA SER A 114 -33.89 -11.39 27.96
C SER A 114 -32.54 -12.00 28.33
N GLN A 115 -32.07 -12.90 27.46
CA GLN A 115 -30.66 -13.25 27.34
C GLN A 115 -29.81 -11.97 27.12
N PRO A 116 -28.65 -11.81 27.79
CA PRO A 116 -27.73 -10.74 27.47
C PRO A 116 -27.10 -11.00 26.11
N ALA A 117 -27.38 -10.09 25.18
CA ALA A 117 -26.84 -10.10 23.84
C ALA A 117 -25.31 -10.18 23.87
N ASN A 118 -24.80 -11.15 23.12
CA ASN A 118 -23.43 -11.30 22.69
C ASN A 118 -23.01 -10.03 21.94
N SER A 119 -22.59 -9.01 22.67
CA SER A 119 -22.25 -7.70 22.12
C SER A 119 -20.84 -7.79 21.54
N LYS A 120 -20.82 -7.91 20.21
CA LYS A 120 -19.68 -7.56 19.36
C LYS A 120 -18.93 -6.37 19.99
N PRO A 121 -17.61 -6.45 20.22
CA PRO A 121 -16.87 -5.39 20.88
C PRO A 121 -17.16 -4.05 20.18
N PRO A 122 -17.45 -2.98 20.94
CA PRO A 122 -17.81 -1.70 20.37
C PRO A 122 -16.69 -1.27 19.44
N VAL A 123 -17.07 -1.03 18.17
CA VAL A 123 -16.19 -0.37 17.21
C VAL A 123 -15.65 0.89 17.91
N PRO A 124 -14.33 1.08 18.01
CA PRO A 124 -13.77 2.23 18.70
C PRO A 124 -14.40 3.49 18.10
N ARG A 125 -15.06 4.27 18.97
CA ARG A 125 -15.64 5.56 18.60
C ARG A 125 -14.46 6.44 18.20
N ILE A 126 -14.36 6.73 16.90
CA ILE A 126 -13.45 7.72 16.34
C ILE A 126 -13.70 9.00 17.13
N ASP A 127 -12.66 9.52 17.77
CA ASP A 127 -12.67 10.82 18.43
C ASP A 127 -13.28 11.83 17.44
N PRO A 128 -14.32 12.60 17.80
CA PRO A 128 -15.02 13.45 16.84
C PRO A 128 -14.01 14.28 16.08
N ALA A 129 -14.07 14.17 14.75
CA ALA A 129 -13.11 14.78 13.84
C ALA A 129 -12.82 16.21 14.29
N ARG A 130 -11.58 16.46 14.72
CA ARG A 130 -11.22 17.78 15.22
C ARG A 130 -11.26 18.74 14.05
N ALA A 131 -12.10 19.77 14.14
CA ALA A 131 -12.12 20.83 13.15
C ALA A 131 -10.78 21.58 13.20
N MET A 132 -10.21 21.86 12.03
CA MET A 132 -8.97 22.64 11.89
C MET A 132 -9.14 23.71 10.81
N THR A 133 -8.36 24.78 10.94
CA THR A 133 -8.25 25.85 9.94
C THR A 133 -6.85 25.82 9.33
N VAL A 134 -6.78 25.67 8.01
CA VAL A 134 -5.50 25.73 7.28
C VAL A 134 -5.14 27.20 7.07
N LYS A 135 -4.00 27.63 7.65
CA LYS A 135 -3.45 28.98 7.49
C LYS A 135 -2.74 29.14 6.15
N ARG A 136 -1.97 28.14 5.73
CA ARG A 136 -1.21 28.14 4.47
C ARG A 136 -0.88 26.72 4.03
N VAL A 137 -0.83 26.48 2.72
CA VAL A 137 -0.31 25.26 2.13
C VAL A 137 1.14 25.47 1.69
N LEU A 138 1.99 24.47 1.90
CA LEU A 138 3.41 24.46 1.60
C LEU A 138 3.71 23.41 0.52
N PRO A 139 4.83 23.53 -0.22
CA PRO A 139 5.33 22.46 -1.08
C PRO A 139 5.48 21.13 -0.32
N GLY A 140 5.44 20.01 -1.04
CA GLY A 140 5.43 18.67 -0.43
C GLY A 140 4.08 18.29 0.20
N GLY A 141 3.02 19.08 -0.04
CA GLY A 141 1.65 18.81 0.43
C GLY A 141 1.45 19.05 1.93
N ALA A 142 2.37 19.78 2.57
CA ALA A 142 2.26 20.13 3.97
C ALA A 142 1.32 21.33 4.18
N MET A 143 0.59 21.34 5.29
CA MET A 143 -0.33 22.41 5.68
C MET A 143 0.10 22.98 7.02
N LEU A 144 0.22 24.31 7.08
CA LEU A 144 0.38 25.04 8.34
C LEU A 144 -1.00 25.40 8.87
N LEU A 145 -1.31 24.96 10.09
CA LEU A 145 -2.57 25.28 10.76
C LEU A 145 -2.51 26.64 11.46
N ASP A 146 -3.67 27.15 11.88
CA ASP A 146 -3.79 28.39 12.64
C ASP A 146 -3.07 28.36 14.00
N ASN A 147 -3.08 27.20 14.67
CA ASN A 147 -2.40 26.96 15.93
C ASN A 147 -0.86 26.79 15.80
N GLY A 148 -0.32 26.86 14.57
CA GLY A 148 1.11 26.72 14.29
C GLY A 148 1.58 25.29 14.01
N ASP A 149 0.73 24.28 14.18
CA ASP A 149 1.07 22.91 13.84
C ASP A 149 1.26 22.74 12.33
N LYS A 150 2.15 21.81 11.96
CA LYS A 150 2.35 21.38 10.57
C LYS A 150 1.76 19.99 10.38
N VAL A 151 0.91 19.85 9.37
CA VAL A 151 0.26 18.60 8.98
C VAL A 151 0.78 18.17 7.62
N ARG A 152 1.03 16.87 7.44
CA ARG A 152 1.26 16.22 6.14
C ARG A 152 0.21 15.13 5.95
N LEU A 153 -0.25 14.99 4.71
CA LEU A 153 -1.24 13.99 4.35
C LEU A 153 -0.66 12.58 4.49
N LEU A 154 -1.28 11.75 5.32
CA LEU A 154 -0.82 10.39 5.57
C LEU A 154 -1.05 9.49 4.35
N GLY A 155 -0.02 8.75 3.93
CA GLY A 155 -0.09 7.84 2.78
C GLY A 155 0.06 8.54 1.42
N VAL A 156 0.37 9.84 1.41
CA VAL A 156 0.44 10.65 0.19
C VAL A 156 1.77 11.40 0.11
N CYS A 157 2.48 11.23 -1.00
CA CYS A 157 3.65 12.00 -1.35
C CYS A 157 3.28 13.04 -2.41
N CYS A 158 3.63 14.29 -2.19
CA CYS A 158 3.44 15.38 -3.15
C CYS A 158 4.79 15.89 -3.67
N PRO A 159 4.84 16.51 -4.86
CA PRO A 159 6.04 17.16 -5.35
C PRO A 159 6.58 18.20 -4.35
N GLU A 160 7.89 18.14 -4.10
CA GLU A 160 8.61 19.08 -3.24
C GLU A 160 8.87 20.42 -3.97
N ASP A 161 9.43 21.41 -3.27
CA ASP A 161 9.75 22.70 -3.88
C ASP A 161 10.64 22.53 -5.14
N ARG A 162 10.30 23.30 -6.19
CA ARG A 162 10.94 23.28 -7.52
C ARG A 162 10.81 21.97 -8.30
N GLN A 163 10.04 21.00 -7.81
CA GLN A 163 9.67 19.85 -8.62
C GLN A 163 8.55 20.23 -9.61
N PRO A 164 8.44 19.52 -10.75
CA PRO A 164 7.30 19.70 -11.64
C PRO A 164 5.97 19.54 -10.88
N LEU A 165 5.03 20.44 -11.16
CA LEU A 165 3.67 20.44 -10.59
C LEU A 165 3.57 20.74 -9.09
N ALA A 166 4.66 21.17 -8.43
CA ALA A 166 4.62 21.50 -7.00
C ALA A 166 3.71 22.70 -6.71
N ALA A 167 3.76 23.74 -7.52
CA ALA A 167 2.92 24.92 -7.36
C ALA A 167 1.44 24.61 -7.62
N GLU A 168 1.16 23.77 -8.61
CA GLU A 168 -0.16 23.30 -8.98
C GLU A 168 -0.79 22.44 -7.88
N ALA A 169 0.00 21.55 -7.26
CA ALA A 169 -0.43 20.78 -6.10
C ALA A 169 -0.79 21.70 -4.92
N VAL A 170 0.06 22.69 -4.61
CA VAL A 170 -0.22 23.69 -3.57
C VAL A 170 -1.51 24.45 -3.87
N ALA A 171 -1.63 25.03 -5.06
CA ALA A 171 -2.79 25.81 -5.48
C ALA A 171 -4.08 24.97 -5.47
N HIS A 172 -3.99 23.67 -5.80
CA HIS A 172 -5.12 22.76 -5.76
C HIS A 172 -5.63 22.55 -4.33
N ILE A 173 -4.74 22.25 -3.38
CA ILE A 173 -5.12 22.13 -1.96
C ILE A 173 -5.67 23.45 -1.45
N GLU A 174 -5.01 24.58 -1.74
CA GLU A 174 -5.46 25.91 -1.32
C GLU A 174 -6.90 26.16 -1.78
N LYS A 175 -7.23 25.84 -3.03
CA LYS A 175 -8.60 25.96 -3.55
C LYS A 175 -9.60 25.10 -2.76
N LEU A 176 -9.22 23.89 -2.36
CA LEU A 176 -10.09 22.97 -1.62
C LEU A 176 -10.31 23.41 -0.17
N VAL A 177 -9.30 24.00 0.47
CA VAL A 177 -9.35 24.39 1.89
C VAL A 177 -9.78 25.85 2.10
N LYS A 178 -9.68 26.71 1.07
CA LYS A 178 -10.01 28.13 1.16
C LYS A 178 -11.45 28.34 1.64
N SER A 179 -11.57 29.00 2.79
CA SER A 179 -12.85 29.29 3.45
C SER A 179 -13.68 28.05 3.84
N ARG A 180 -13.04 26.88 3.96
CA ARG A 180 -13.71 25.64 4.39
C ARG A 180 -13.10 25.16 5.71
N LYS A 181 -13.97 24.65 6.60
CA LYS A 181 -13.50 23.86 7.75
C LYS A 181 -12.93 22.54 7.24
N CYS A 182 -11.79 22.15 7.80
CA CYS A 182 -11.20 20.85 7.54
C CYS A 182 -11.38 19.95 8.77
N GLU A 183 -11.52 18.67 8.52
CA GLU A 183 -11.64 17.61 9.52
C GLU A 183 -10.41 16.70 9.44
N GLN A 184 -9.78 16.43 10.58
CA GLN A 184 -8.74 15.40 10.66
C GLN A 184 -9.29 14.05 11.09
N SER A 185 -8.70 12.99 10.56
CA SER A 185 -8.79 11.65 11.14
C SER A 185 -7.42 10.95 11.16
N TRP A 186 -7.21 10.12 12.16
CA TRP A 186 -5.99 9.35 12.35
C TRP A 186 -6.09 7.95 11.75
N ASP A 187 -4.94 7.32 11.53
CA ASP A 187 -4.87 5.93 11.10
C ASP A 187 -4.63 5.01 12.32
N GLY A 188 -5.71 4.39 12.80
CA GLY A 188 -5.68 3.46 13.92
C GLY A 188 -6.66 3.81 15.05
N PRO A 189 -6.62 3.05 16.16
CA PRO A 189 -7.50 3.30 17.30
C PRO A 189 -7.16 4.63 17.98
N ALA A 190 -8.16 5.30 18.55
CA ALA A 190 -8.02 6.60 19.23
C ALA A 190 -7.01 6.61 20.37
N SER A 191 -6.61 5.44 20.89
CA SER A 191 -5.59 5.30 21.95
C SER A 191 -4.14 5.37 21.44
N ARG A 192 -3.91 5.46 20.13
CA ARG A 192 -2.54 5.59 19.58
C ARG A 192 -2.01 7.01 19.75
N PRO A 193 -0.70 7.16 20.04
CA PRO A 193 -0.07 8.47 20.06
C PRO A 193 -0.17 9.12 18.68
N GLU A 194 -0.24 10.47 18.68
CA GLU A 194 -0.22 11.26 17.45
C GLU A 194 0.95 10.84 16.57
N LEU A 195 0.65 10.42 15.35
CA LEU A 195 1.68 10.00 14.42
C LEU A 195 2.39 11.23 13.88
N ARG A 196 3.68 11.36 14.19
CA ARG A 196 4.55 12.41 13.64
C ARG A 196 5.64 11.80 12.77
N ASN A 197 6.07 12.55 11.75
CA ASN A 197 7.29 12.20 11.02
C ASN A 197 8.54 12.71 11.74
N GLU A 198 9.71 12.41 11.16
CA GLU A 198 11.02 12.80 11.70
C GLU A 198 11.19 14.33 11.83
N ASN A 199 10.43 15.11 11.07
CA ASN A 199 10.42 16.57 11.13
C ASN A 199 9.39 17.13 12.14
N GLY A 200 8.79 16.27 12.96
CA GLY A 200 7.79 16.63 13.96
C GLY A 200 6.42 17.00 13.39
N GLN A 201 6.19 16.82 12.08
CA GLN A 201 4.91 17.13 11.43
C GLN A 201 3.89 16.04 11.72
N LEU A 202 2.65 16.43 11.99
CA LEU A 202 1.52 15.54 12.16
C LEU A 202 1.20 14.81 10.85
N LEU A 203 0.98 13.50 10.91
CA LEU A 203 0.55 12.69 9.79
C LEU A 203 -0.94 12.35 9.94
N LEU A 204 -1.77 12.92 9.06
CA LEU A 204 -3.22 12.88 9.17
C LEU A 204 -3.89 12.57 7.84
N PHE A 205 -5.05 11.95 7.89
CA PHE A 205 -6.04 12.10 6.81
C PHE A 205 -6.78 13.42 7.04
N VAL A 206 -6.98 14.18 5.97
CA VAL A 206 -7.66 15.47 6.04
C VAL A 206 -8.78 15.51 5.02
N ALA A 207 -9.98 15.87 5.49
CA ALA A 207 -11.16 16.06 4.68
C ALA A 207 -11.61 17.53 4.70
N ALA A 208 -12.03 18.10 3.58
CA ALA A 208 -12.41 19.51 3.49
C ALA A 208 -13.89 19.73 3.13
N GLY A 209 -14.53 20.69 3.81
CA GLY A 209 -15.90 21.13 3.53
C GLY A 209 -16.97 20.14 3.97
N MET A 210 -18.24 20.48 3.71
CA MET A 210 -19.41 19.70 4.14
C MET A 210 -19.47 18.30 3.49
N ASN A 211 -18.94 18.19 2.27
CA ASN A 211 -18.89 16.92 1.54
C ASN A 211 -17.72 16.03 1.97
N ARG A 212 -16.90 16.48 2.94
CA ARG A 212 -15.76 15.76 3.49
C ARG A 212 -14.81 15.23 2.39
N VAL A 213 -14.46 16.10 1.44
CA VAL A 213 -13.59 15.74 0.31
C VAL A 213 -12.22 15.32 0.85
N ASP A 214 -11.81 14.08 0.60
CA ASP A 214 -10.50 13.55 0.97
C ASP A 214 -9.39 14.25 0.18
N LEU A 215 -8.64 15.13 0.83
CA LEU A 215 -7.60 15.92 0.16
C LEU A 215 -6.49 15.05 -0.44
N GLY A 216 -6.12 13.97 0.26
CA GLY A 216 -5.08 13.06 -0.22
C GLY A 216 -5.51 12.27 -1.44
N GLY A 217 -6.74 11.73 -1.38
CA GLY A 217 -7.36 11.02 -2.51
C GLY A 217 -7.52 11.91 -3.73
N GLU A 218 -7.97 13.15 -3.56
CA GLU A 218 -8.15 14.12 -4.63
C GLU A 218 -6.83 14.44 -5.35
N LEU A 219 -5.74 14.72 -4.59
CA LEU A 219 -4.45 15.01 -5.21
C LEU A 219 -3.92 13.85 -6.06
N ILE A 220 -4.05 12.63 -5.54
CA ILE A 220 -3.62 11.42 -6.26
C ILE A 220 -4.43 11.24 -7.53
N GLU A 221 -5.76 11.40 -7.46
CA GLU A 221 -6.68 11.25 -8.58
C GLU A 221 -6.45 12.28 -9.69
N GLN A 222 -6.04 13.50 -9.33
CA GLN A 222 -5.64 14.54 -10.28
C GLN A 222 -4.20 14.35 -10.82
N GLY A 223 -3.45 13.36 -10.32
CA GLY A 223 -2.05 13.15 -10.66
C GLY A 223 -1.12 14.24 -10.10
N LEU A 224 -1.53 14.96 -9.05
CA LEU A 224 -0.72 15.98 -8.36
C LEU A 224 0.05 15.40 -7.17
N ALA A 225 -0.13 14.11 -6.88
CA ALA A 225 0.54 13.36 -5.83
C ALA A 225 0.64 11.87 -6.23
N TRP A 226 1.38 11.10 -5.44
CA TRP A 226 1.50 9.65 -5.56
C TRP A 226 1.36 8.98 -4.19
N VAL A 227 1.12 7.67 -4.19
CA VAL A 227 0.97 6.91 -2.95
C VAL A 227 2.33 6.75 -2.26
N ASP A 228 2.38 7.09 -0.98
CA ASP A 228 3.50 6.73 -0.11
C ASP A 228 3.44 5.22 0.16
N ARG A 229 4.32 4.47 -0.52
CA ARG A 229 4.37 3.01 -0.41
C ARG A 229 5.27 2.53 0.73
N ASP A 230 6.00 3.44 1.37
CA ASP A 230 6.90 3.11 2.48
C ASP A 230 6.17 3.20 3.82
N ARG A 231 5.01 3.88 3.84
CA ARG A 231 4.12 3.96 4.98
C ARG A 231 2.73 3.42 4.67
N ALA A 232 2.46 2.20 5.14
CA ALA A 232 1.13 1.63 5.05
C ALA A 232 0.12 2.44 5.89
N CYS A 233 -1.08 2.64 5.34
CA CYS A 233 -2.22 3.22 6.04
C CYS A 233 -3.55 2.55 5.62
N THR A 234 -4.63 2.75 6.38
CA THR A 234 -5.96 2.15 6.07
C THR A 234 -6.53 2.54 4.71
N LYS A 235 -6.05 3.62 4.08
CA LYS A 235 -6.50 4.09 2.75
C LYS A 235 -5.60 3.64 1.59
N THR A 236 -4.55 2.85 1.84
CA THR A 236 -3.54 2.50 0.83
C THR A 236 -4.15 1.92 -0.45
N ASP A 237 -5.10 0.99 -0.33
CA ASP A 237 -5.71 0.32 -1.50
C ASP A 237 -6.59 1.26 -2.33
N ASP A 238 -7.35 2.14 -1.67
CA ASP A 238 -8.13 3.19 -2.35
C ASP A 238 -7.20 4.15 -3.10
N TYR A 239 -6.13 4.60 -2.44
CA TYR A 239 -5.13 5.49 -3.03
C TYR A 239 -4.39 4.85 -4.21
N LEU A 240 -4.04 3.55 -4.13
CA LEU A 240 -3.43 2.83 -5.26
C LEU A 240 -4.37 2.71 -6.45
N THR A 241 -5.67 2.58 -6.21
CA THR A 241 -6.70 2.54 -7.25
C THR A 241 -6.80 3.90 -7.96
N ARG A 242 -6.87 4.99 -7.20
CA ARG A 242 -6.89 6.36 -7.76
C ARG A 242 -5.61 6.70 -8.52
N GLU A 243 -4.46 6.32 -7.97
CA GLU A 243 -3.17 6.56 -8.63
C GLU A 243 -3.08 5.75 -9.94
N HIS A 244 -3.66 4.54 -9.99
CA HIS A 244 -3.71 3.75 -11.22
C HIS A 244 -4.54 4.45 -12.30
N LEU A 245 -5.69 5.02 -11.93
CA LEU A 245 -6.53 5.79 -12.84
C LEU A 245 -5.81 7.06 -13.33
N ALA A 246 -5.20 7.82 -12.44
CA ALA A 246 -4.42 9.01 -12.81
C ALA A 246 -3.25 8.65 -13.74
N TRP A 247 -2.61 7.51 -13.52
CA TRP A 247 -1.54 7.01 -14.36
C TRP A 247 -2.02 6.55 -15.75
N SER A 248 -3.08 5.74 -15.82
CA SER A 248 -3.61 5.23 -17.08
C SER A 248 -4.16 6.34 -17.98
N GLU A 249 -4.67 7.42 -17.39
CA GLU A 249 -5.15 8.60 -18.09
C GLU A 249 -4.05 9.67 -18.33
N GLY A 250 -2.81 9.44 -17.88
CA GLY A 250 -1.71 10.38 -18.07
C GLY A 250 -1.93 11.74 -17.40
N ARG A 251 -2.58 11.77 -16.23
CA ARG A 251 -2.85 13.00 -15.47
C ARG A 251 -1.59 13.49 -14.73
N GLY A 252 -1.47 14.80 -14.58
CA GLY A 252 -0.43 15.47 -13.79
C GLY A 252 0.99 14.89 -13.97
N ILE A 253 1.61 14.42 -12.88
CA ILE A 253 2.97 13.88 -12.88
C ILE A 253 3.13 12.65 -13.77
N TRP A 254 2.04 11.94 -14.08
CA TRP A 254 2.06 10.75 -14.93
C TRP A 254 2.00 11.07 -16.42
N ARG A 255 1.68 12.32 -16.78
CA ARG A 255 1.64 12.76 -18.17
C ARG A 255 2.97 12.54 -18.88
N ARG A 256 2.93 11.93 -20.07
CA ARG A 256 4.11 11.86 -20.94
C ARG A 256 4.56 13.25 -21.34
N LEU A 257 5.87 13.47 -21.33
CA LEU A 257 6.46 14.75 -21.71
C LEU A 257 6.92 14.67 -23.16
N ASP A 258 6.78 15.75 -23.91
CA ASP A 258 7.22 15.82 -25.30
C ASP A 258 8.70 16.19 -25.42
N GLY A 259 9.28 15.89 -26.60
CA GLY A 259 10.63 16.29 -26.97
C GLY A 259 11.73 15.89 -25.98
N VAL A 260 12.69 16.78 -25.77
CA VAL A 260 13.87 16.54 -24.92
C VAL A 260 13.51 16.31 -23.45
N ALA A 261 12.38 16.84 -22.97
CA ALA A 261 11.94 16.67 -21.59
C ALA A 261 11.60 15.21 -21.29
N GLY A 262 10.90 14.54 -22.21
CA GLY A 262 10.55 13.13 -22.08
C GLY A 262 11.71 12.17 -22.30
N GLN A 263 12.70 12.60 -23.08
CA GLN A 263 13.93 11.84 -23.39
C GLN A 263 15.07 12.08 -22.38
N ALA A 264 14.90 13.01 -21.44
CA ALA A 264 15.88 13.25 -20.39
C ALA A 264 16.19 11.95 -19.64
N ARG A 265 17.48 11.73 -19.38
CA ARG A 265 17.98 10.51 -18.76
C ARG A 265 17.87 10.59 -17.24
N VAL A 266 17.44 9.49 -16.63
CA VAL A 266 17.23 9.34 -15.19
C VAL A 266 17.70 7.96 -14.76
N LEU A 267 18.08 7.83 -13.49
CA LEU A 267 18.51 6.57 -12.88
C LEU A 267 17.35 5.91 -12.12
N THR A 268 17.32 4.59 -12.15
CA THR A 268 16.45 3.75 -11.31
C THR A 268 17.17 2.45 -10.96
N GLY A 269 16.90 1.89 -9.77
CA GLY A 269 17.34 0.54 -9.41
C GLY A 269 16.31 -0.52 -9.79
N GLN A 270 16.71 -1.80 -9.76
CA GLN A 270 15.88 -2.97 -10.12
C GLN A 270 14.55 -3.04 -9.34
N TYR A 271 14.53 -2.56 -8.10
CA TYR A 271 13.34 -2.55 -7.22
C TYR A 271 12.95 -1.15 -6.76
N ALA A 272 13.53 -0.12 -7.39
CA ALA A 272 13.24 1.25 -7.00
C ALA A 272 11.80 1.61 -7.40
N ARG A 273 11.15 2.40 -6.53
CA ARG A 273 9.82 2.98 -6.77
C ARG A 273 9.91 4.39 -7.33
N HIS A 274 11.12 4.93 -7.33
CA HIS A 274 11.42 6.28 -7.74
C HIS A 274 12.48 6.27 -8.84
N TYR A 275 12.41 7.27 -9.73
CA TYR A 275 13.51 7.61 -10.61
C TYR A 275 14.22 8.86 -10.09
N HIS A 276 15.51 8.95 -10.41
CA HIS A 276 16.44 9.92 -9.84
C HIS A 276 17.15 10.68 -10.97
N PRO A 277 17.52 11.96 -10.77
CA PRO A 277 18.49 12.59 -11.68
C PRO A 277 19.84 11.85 -11.60
N THR A 278 20.68 11.98 -12.63
CA THR A 278 21.96 11.24 -12.74
C THR A 278 23.02 11.67 -11.72
N ASP A 279 22.80 12.77 -11.00
CA ASP A 279 23.64 13.31 -9.94
C ASP A 279 22.97 13.22 -8.56
N CYS A 280 21.94 12.38 -8.42
CA CYS A 280 21.18 12.28 -7.19
C CYS A 280 22.01 11.66 -6.05
N PRO A 281 22.01 12.25 -4.84
CA PRO A 281 22.71 11.65 -3.69
C PRO A 281 22.16 10.27 -3.30
N HIS A 282 20.94 9.91 -3.72
CA HIS A 282 20.37 8.59 -3.48
C HIS A 282 20.88 7.49 -4.43
N GLU A 283 21.68 7.83 -5.46
CA GLU A 283 22.23 6.84 -6.38
C GLU A 283 23.02 5.75 -5.65
N VAL A 284 23.77 6.11 -4.60
CA VAL A 284 24.56 5.17 -3.79
C VAL A 284 23.72 4.10 -3.09
N HIS A 285 22.40 4.27 -3.04
CA HIS A 285 21.46 3.33 -2.45
C HIS A 285 20.68 2.52 -3.50
N LEU A 286 20.91 2.75 -4.79
CA LEU A 286 20.26 1.99 -5.87
C LEU A 286 20.93 0.62 -6.02
N ASN A 287 20.11 -0.43 -5.98
CA ASN A 287 20.55 -1.77 -6.35
C ASN A 287 20.46 -1.93 -7.88
N GLU A 288 21.58 -2.29 -8.51
CA GLU A 288 21.71 -2.43 -9.97
C GLU A 288 21.17 -1.19 -10.71
N PRO A 289 21.83 -0.01 -10.57
CA PRO A 289 21.35 1.20 -11.20
C PRO A 289 21.31 1.03 -12.72
N SER A 290 20.21 1.49 -13.31
CA SER A 290 19.96 1.50 -14.73
C SER A 290 19.49 2.88 -15.17
N GLU A 291 19.94 3.31 -16.33
CA GLU A 291 19.62 4.61 -16.88
C GLU A 291 18.53 4.47 -17.96
N ILE A 292 17.40 5.14 -17.72
CA ILE A 292 16.21 5.12 -18.57
C ILE A 292 15.77 6.55 -18.90
N THR A 293 14.80 6.71 -19.80
CA THR A 293 14.22 8.04 -20.06
C THR A 293 13.14 8.38 -19.03
N VAL A 294 12.85 9.67 -18.83
CA VAL A 294 11.72 10.11 -17.97
C VAL A 294 10.40 9.48 -18.42
N ASN A 295 10.12 9.44 -19.72
CA ASN A 295 8.87 8.84 -20.22
C ASN A 295 8.82 7.32 -20.03
N GLU A 296 9.96 6.64 -20.05
CA GLU A 296 10.05 5.22 -19.71
C GLU A 296 9.81 5.00 -18.20
N ALA A 297 10.39 5.85 -17.34
CA ALA A 297 10.15 5.80 -15.90
C ALA A 297 8.67 6.01 -15.56
N LYS A 298 8.01 6.99 -16.20
CA LYS A 298 6.57 7.23 -16.08
C LYS A 298 5.75 6.04 -16.59
N ALA A 299 6.14 5.43 -17.71
CA ALA A 299 5.48 4.23 -18.23
C ALA A 299 5.62 3.02 -17.29
N ARG A 300 6.64 3.00 -16.43
CA ARG A 300 6.83 2.00 -15.37
C ARG A 300 6.17 2.40 -14.03
N ARG A 301 5.43 3.51 -14.00
CA ARG A 301 4.79 4.08 -12.79
C ARG A 301 5.80 4.37 -11.67
N LEU A 302 7.01 4.80 -12.04
CA LEU A 302 8.01 5.28 -11.10
C LEU A 302 7.72 6.75 -10.78
N ALA A 303 7.72 7.11 -9.49
CA ALA A 303 7.54 8.49 -9.06
C ALA A 303 8.89 9.26 -9.07
N PRO A 304 8.90 10.59 -9.19
CA PRO A 304 10.14 11.35 -9.05
C PRO A 304 10.69 11.26 -7.61
N CYS A 305 12.00 11.14 -7.44
CA CYS A 305 12.63 11.28 -6.11
C CYS A 305 12.52 12.74 -5.62
N CYS A 306 12.65 13.00 -4.32
CA CYS A 306 12.54 14.37 -3.75
C CYS A 306 13.59 15.38 -4.26
N PHE A 307 14.72 14.89 -4.78
CA PHE A 307 15.77 15.72 -5.41
C PHE A 307 15.57 15.93 -6.91
N TYR A 308 14.60 15.24 -7.54
CA TYR A 308 14.35 15.42 -8.96
C TYR A 308 13.93 16.86 -9.24
N ARG A 309 14.58 17.49 -10.22
CA ARG A 309 14.23 18.80 -10.75
C ARG A 309 14.04 18.62 -12.24
N ALA A 310 13.01 19.26 -12.78
CA ALA A 310 12.88 19.37 -14.23
C ALA A 310 14.16 20.04 -14.76
N GLY A 311 14.84 19.41 -15.72
CA GLY A 311 16.02 20.02 -16.34
C GLY A 311 15.69 21.41 -16.90
N PRO A 312 16.70 22.28 -17.13
CA PRO A 312 16.48 23.66 -17.57
C PRO A 312 15.59 23.78 -18.82
N SER A 313 15.65 22.79 -19.73
CA SER A 313 14.77 22.75 -20.92
C SER A 313 13.29 22.54 -20.59
N VAL A 314 12.97 21.79 -19.53
CA VAL A 314 11.59 21.53 -19.11
C VAL A 314 11.02 22.74 -18.39
N ALA A 315 11.82 23.39 -17.53
CA ALA A 315 11.40 24.60 -16.85
C ALA A 315 11.17 25.77 -17.83
N ALA A 316 11.98 25.88 -18.89
CA ALA A 316 11.78 26.86 -19.96
C ALA A 316 10.50 26.59 -20.75
N ALA A 317 10.28 25.34 -21.19
CA ALA A 317 9.08 24.96 -21.95
C ALA A 317 7.78 25.13 -21.14
N SER A 318 7.79 24.83 -19.83
CA SER A 318 6.63 25.07 -18.98
C SER A 318 6.31 26.56 -18.84
N ARG A 319 7.33 27.43 -18.75
CA ARG A 319 7.13 28.89 -18.72
C ARG A 319 6.61 29.44 -20.05
N GLU A 320 7.08 28.91 -21.17
CA GLU A 320 6.56 29.27 -22.50
C GLU A 320 5.10 28.83 -22.67
N ALA A 321 4.74 27.62 -22.25
CA ALA A 321 3.36 27.14 -22.29
C ALA A 321 2.43 27.94 -21.37
N GLU A 322 2.89 28.30 -20.16
CA GLU A 322 2.12 29.14 -19.24
C GLU A 322 1.98 30.58 -19.77
N ALA A 323 3.01 31.12 -20.42
CA ALA A 323 2.95 32.41 -21.10
C ALA A 323 1.96 32.37 -22.28
N ALA A 324 2.01 31.34 -23.11
CA ALA A 324 1.09 31.14 -24.24
C ALA A 324 -0.37 30.96 -23.79
N ALA A 325 -0.61 30.32 -22.63
CA ALA A 325 -1.95 30.18 -22.07
C ALA A 325 -2.50 31.49 -21.46
N LYS A 326 -1.62 32.43 -21.09
CA LYS A 326 -1.99 33.76 -20.58
C LYS A 326 -2.12 34.81 -21.67
N ASP A 327 -1.75 34.49 -22.91
CA ASP A 327 -1.91 35.42 -24.04
C ASP A 327 -3.42 35.56 -24.34
N PRO A 328 -4.01 36.75 -24.15
CA PRO A 328 -5.45 36.91 -24.28
C PRO A 328 -5.86 36.64 -25.73
N LYS A 329 -6.93 35.85 -25.88
CA LYS A 329 -7.63 35.57 -27.15
C LYS A 329 -7.55 36.81 -28.06
N PRO A 330 -7.08 36.67 -29.32
CA PRO A 330 -6.95 37.82 -30.22
C PRO A 330 -8.27 38.58 -30.24
N ARG A 331 -8.21 39.86 -29.87
CA ARG A 331 -9.39 40.73 -29.81
C ARG A 331 -10.08 40.64 -31.16
N GLU A 332 -11.33 40.19 -31.13
CA GLU A 332 -12.21 40.15 -32.29
C GLU A 332 -12.15 41.52 -32.98
N PRO A 333 -11.83 41.58 -34.28
CA PRO A 333 -11.67 42.85 -34.97
C PRO A 333 -12.99 43.61 -34.86
N ALA A 334 -12.93 44.79 -34.23
CA ALA A 334 -14.10 45.63 -34.02
C ALA A 334 -14.76 45.90 -35.38
N ASN A 335 -15.95 45.32 -35.56
CA ASN A 335 -16.73 45.42 -36.77
C ASN A 335 -17.19 46.87 -36.93
N ARG A 336 -16.41 47.69 -37.63
CA ARG A 336 -16.77 49.06 -37.99
C ARG A 336 -17.88 48.99 -39.04
N HIS A 337 -19.12 49.03 -38.58
CA HIS A 337 -20.25 49.37 -39.44
C HIS A 337 -20.08 50.79 -39.96
N ALA A 338 -19.69 50.90 -41.24
CA ALA A 338 -19.82 52.11 -42.01
C ALA A 338 -21.31 52.43 -42.21
N LYS A 339 -21.80 53.48 -41.54
CA LYS A 339 -23.07 54.12 -41.89
C LYS A 339 -22.82 55.01 -43.12
N THR A 340 -23.25 54.55 -44.28
CA THR A 340 -23.56 55.42 -45.42
C THR A 340 -24.79 56.25 -45.08
N LYS A 341 -24.68 57.58 -45.18
CA LYS A 341 -25.80 58.51 -45.16
C LYS A 341 -26.13 58.87 -46.61
N ASP A 342 -27.37 58.63 -46.99
CA ASP A 342 -28.10 59.39 -48.01
C ASP A 342 -29.09 60.32 -47.27
#